data_AF-A0A6N9UCE0-F1
#
_entry.id   AF-A0A6N9UCE0-F1
#
_cell.length_a   1.000
_cell.length_b   1.000
_cell.length_c   1.000
_cell.angle_alpha   90.00
_cell.angle_beta   90.00
_cell.angle_gamma   90.00
#
_symmetry.space_group_name_H-M   'P 1'
#
loop_
_entity.id
_entity.type
_entity.pdbx_description
1 polymer ?
#
loop_
_entity_poly.entity_id
_entity_poly.type
_entity_poly.pdbx_seq_one_letter_code
_entity_poly.pdbx_strand_id
1 'polypeptide(L)'
;MSDASLPYGADTEHDLQVHTRLAGLAAERGISVETLLAELNSDLRSGRSLLPTEETPSKALPDRSATVLVVRPADDVWGVVSLAYDGAPSAPRQPCGGEEPCPWRRDAPPGQFPAAAFELSAATNRAGSTRRFGCHSSTPARPRVCAGWLLRGAEGNTEVQALMATRQLARPELPDGVELYDSYAEMAVFNGVVAEQGVAELVPLQRFVETTTPRRRP
;
A
#
# COMPACT_ATOMS: atom_id res chain seq x y z
N MET A 1 42.54 2.18 5.54
CA MET A 1 41.70 1.20 6.27
C MET A 1 40.77 2.02 7.14
N SER A 2 39.60 2.37 6.60
CA SER A 2 38.56 3.09 7.35
C SER A 2 37.32 2.25 7.20
N ASP A 3 36.99 1.58 8.30
CA ASP A 3 35.82 0.76 8.50
C ASP A 3 34.62 1.72 8.63
N ALA A 4 33.83 1.80 7.56
CA ALA A 4 32.57 2.54 7.56
C ALA A 4 31.47 1.54 7.92
N SER A 5 31.34 1.22 9.21
CA SER A 5 30.13 0.57 9.72
C SER A 5 28.96 1.53 9.54
N LEU A 6 28.17 1.29 8.50
CA LEU A 6 26.86 1.92 8.32
C LEU A 6 25.94 1.49 9.46
N PRO A 7 25.18 2.40 10.08
CA PRO A 7 24.18 2.03 11.09
C PRO A 7 22.98 1.42 10.35
N TYR A 8 22.93 0.09 10.27
CA TYR A 8 21.74 -0.62 9.79
C TYR A 8 20.64 -0.39 10.83
N GLY A 9 19.57 0.29 10.43
CA GLY A 9 18.37 0.51 11.25
C GLY A 9 17.72 -0.82 11.61
N ALA A 10 16.96 -0.83 12.70
CA ALA A 10 16.24 -2.01 13.17
C ALA A 10 15.44 -2.68 12.02
N ASP A 11 15.44 -4.02 12.00
CA ASP A 11 14.68 -4.84 11.04
C ASP A 11 13.26 -4.29 10.89
N THR A 12 12.85 -3.97 9.65
CA THR A 12 11.49 -3.51 9.34
C THR A 12 10.47 -4.66 9.52
N GLU A 13 9.16 -4.38 9.57
CA GLU A 13 8.15 -5.45 9.63
C GLU A 13 8.25 -6.33 8.38
N HIS A 14 8.61 -5.72 7.25
CA HIS A 14 8.95 -6.43 6.03
C HIS A 14 10.15 -7.37 6.23
N ASP A 15 11.25 -6.91 6.81
CA ASP A 15 12.44 -7.73 7.09
C ASP A 15 12.11 -8.85 8.07
N LEU A 16 11.30 -8.58 9.09
CA LEU A 16 10.82 -9.60 10.04
C LEU A 16 9.93 -10.65 9.36
N GLN A 17 9.05 -10.24 8.45
CA GLN A 17 8.22 -11.15 7.67
C GLN A 17 9.07 -11.99 6.71
N VAL A 18 10.08 -11.38 6.07
CA VAL A 18 11.05 -12.06 5.20
C VAL A 18 11.87 -13.05 6.03
N HIS A 19 12.40 -12.65 7.17
CA HIS A 19 13.15 -13.50 8.10
C HIS A 19 12.29 -14.67 8.62
N THR A 20 11.05 -14.40 9.04
CA THR A 20 10.10 -15.43 9.46
C THR A 20 9.81 -16.41 8.34
N ARG A 21 9.65 -15.91 7.10
CA ARG A 21 9.41 -16.77 5.94
C ARG A 21 10.63 -17.63 5.60
N LEU A 22 11.82 -17.05 5.63
CA LEU A 22 13.09 -17.76 5.39
C LEU A 22 13.32 -18.82 6.47
N ALA A 23 13.05 -18.51 7.74
CA ALA A 23 13.12 -19.47 8.84
C ALA A 23 12.16 -20.65 8.64
N GLY A 24 10.91 -20.38 8.23
CA GLY A 24 9.94 -21.42 7.90
C GLY A 24 10.41 -22.34 6.76
N LEU A 25 10.91 -21.75 5.67
CA LEU A 25 11.42 -22.50 4.51
C LEU A 25 12.66 -23.33 4.85
N ALA A 26 13.56 -22.81 5.68
CA ALA A 26 14.75 -23.52 6.14
C ALA A 26 14.36 -24.72 7.01
N ALA A 27 13.40 -24.53 7.93
CA ALA A 27 12.87 -25.61 8.76
C ALA A 27 12.17 -26.70 7.94
N GLU A 28 11.37 -26.34 6.93
CA GLU A 28 10.74 -27.29 6.00
C GLU A 28 11.77 -28.16 5.27
N ARG A 29 12.95 -27.61 4.97
CA ARG A 29 14.06 -28.31 4.30
C ARG A 29 15.07 -28.96 5.26
N GLY A 30 14.89 -28.79 6.57
CA GLY A 30 15.83 -29.29 7.58
C GLY A 30 17.24 -28.67 7.51
N ILE A 31 17.35 -27.46 6.96
CA ILE A 31 18.62 -26.71 6.83
C ILE A 31 18.57 -25.43 7.67
N SER A 32 19.72 -24.77 7.86
CA SER A 32 19.75 -23.45 8.48
C SER A 32 19.32 -22.35 7.50
N VAL A 33 18.86 -21.22 8.03
CA VAL A 33 18.55 -20.02 7.23
C VAL A 33 19.77 -19.56 6.44
N GLU A 34 20.96 -19.63 7.04
CA GLU A 34 22.22 -19.27 6.40
C GLU A 34 22.54 -20.16 5.19
N THR A 35 22.33 -21.47 5.31
CA THR A 35 22.50 -22.42 4.20
C THR A 35 21.48 -22.14 3.09
N LEU A 36 20.22 -21.90 3.46
CA LEU A 36 19.17 -21.55 2.49
C LEU A 36 19.52 -20.25 1.74
N LEU A 37 19.99 -19.22 2.43
CA LEU A 37 20.42 -17.97 1.81
C LEU A 37 21.63 -18.16 0.89
N ALA A 38 22.59 -18.99 1.28
CA ALA A 38 23.74 -19.31 0.44
C ALA A 38 23.32 -20.03 -0.86
N GLU A 39 22.36 -20.96 -0.78
CA GLU A 39 21.78 -21.64 -1.94
C GLU A 39 21.04 -20.66 -2.86
N LEU A 40 20.15 -19.83 -2.31
CA LEU A 40 19.42 -18.82 -3.08
C LEU A 40 20.37 -17.85 -3.79
N ASN A 41 21.42 -17.39 -3.10
CA ASN A 41 22.46 -16.54 -3.68
C ASN A 41 23.30 -17.25 -4.75
N SER A 42 23.47 -18.58 -4.65
CA SER A 42 24.14 -19.39 -5.68
C SER A 42 23.26 -19.57 -6.91
N ASP A 43 21.97 -19.83 -6.71
CA ASP A 43 20.98 -19.97 -7.79
C ASP A 43 20.81 -18.66 -8.56
N LEU A 44 20.73 -17.51 -7.87
CA LEU A 44 20.68 -16.19 -8.51
C LEU A 44 21.93 -15.90 -9.35
N ARG A 45 23.12 -16.21 -8.83
CA ARG A 45 24.39 -16.01 -9.56
C ARG A 45 24.54 -16.94 -10.77
N SER A 46 23.92 -18.11 -10.73
CA SER A 46 23.92 -19.06 -11.85
C SER A 46 22.78 -18.83 -12.85
N GLY A 47 21.96 -17.79 -12.65
CA GLY A 47 20.85 -17.43 -13.54
C GLY A 47 19.66 -18.37 -13.42
N ARG A 48 19.59 -19.17 -12.34
CA ARG A 48 18.44 -20.05 -12.08
C ARG A 48 17.28 -19.22 -11.56
N SER A 49 16.13 -19.33 -12.21
CA SER A 49 14.90 -18.68 -11.74
C SER A 49 14.46 -19.29 -10.41
N LEU A 50 14.26 -18.44 -9.40
CA LEU A 50 13.72 -18.83 -8.08
C LEU A 50 12.18 -18.88 -8.06
N LEU A 51 11.53 -18.52 -9.17
CA LEU A 51 10.08 -18.65 -9.29
C LEU A 51 9.71 -20.14 -9.36
N PRO A 52 8.71 -20.60 -8.59
CA PRO A 52 8.30 -22.00 -8.62
C PRO A 52 7.97 -22.43 -10.05
N THR A 53 8.58 -23.51 -10.52
CA THR A 53 8.06 -24.27 -11.66
C THR A 53 6.94 -25.13 -11.08
N GLU A 54 5.70 -24.83 -11.44
CA GLU A 54 4.49 -25.40 -10.85
C GLU A 54 4.42 -26.93 -10.95
N GLU A 55 4.85 -27.66 -9.91
CA GLU A 55 4.46 -29.07 -9.72
C GLU A 55 4.29 -29.38 -8.23
N THR A 56 3.31 -28.78 -7.57
CA THR A 56 2.66 -29.42 -6.42
C THR A 56 1.21 -28.94 -6.32
N PRO A 57 0.21 -29.82 -6.49
CA PRO A 57 -1.19 -29.41 -6.46
C PRO A 57 -1.59 -29.11 -5.01
N SER A 58 -1.57 -27.84 -4.64
CA SER A 58 -2.17 -27.36 -3.41
C SER A 58 -3.69 -27.41 -3.53
N LYS A 59 -4.34 -28.14 -2.63
CA LYS A 59 -5.79 -28.20 -2.49
C LYS A 59 -6.30 -26.85 -1.97
N ALA A 60 -6.55 -25.89 -2.86
CA ALA A 60 -7.16 -24.61 -2.54
C ALA A 60 -8.28 -24.26 -3.54
N LEU A 61 -9.30 -23.57 -3.02
CA LEU A 61 -10.40 -22.95 -3.78
C LEU A 61 -9.88 -22.22 -5.04
N PRO A 62 -10.68 -22.10 -6.12
CA PRO A 62 -10.20 -21.58 -7.40
C PRO A 62 -9.51 -20.24 -7.21
N ASP A 63 -8.25 -20.21 -7.62
CA ASP A 63 -7.34 -19.09 -7.50
C ASP A 63 -7.91 -17.89 -8.26
N ARG A 64 -8.28 -16.86 -7.50
CA ARG A 64 -8.55 -15.53 -8.05
C ARG A 64 -7.22 -14.81 -8.12
N SER A 65 -6.34 -15.29 -8.99
CA SER A 65 -4.96 -14.84 -9.06
C SER A 65 -4.91 -13.41 -9.58
N ALA A 66 -4.49 -12.50 -8.70
CA ALA A 66 -4.19 -11.15 -9.13
C ALA A 66 -2.95 -11.19 -10.03
N THR A 67 -3.04 -10.58 -11.20
CA THR A 67 -1.87 -10.47 -12.10
C THR A 67 -1.16 -9.15 -11.84
N VAL A 68 0.14 -9.21 -11.55
CA VAL A 68 0.96 -7.99 -11.44
C VAL A 68 1.15 -7.39 -12.82
N LEU A 69 0.61 -6.19 -13.01
CA LEU A 69 0.73 -5.46 -14.27
C LEU A 69 2.02 -4.63 -14.30
N VAL A 70 2.28 -3.89 -13.22
CA VAL A 70 3.43 -2.97 -13.13
C VAL A 70 3.87 -2.84 -11.68
N VAL A 71 5.19 -2.88 -11.45
CA VAL A 71 5.81 -2.49 -10.18
C VAL A 71 6.56 -1.18 -10.40
N ARG A 72 6.32 -0.18 -9.55
CA ARG A 72 7.07 1.09 -9.55
C ARG A 72 7.74 1.26 -8.19
N PRO A 73 9.08 1.14 -8.10
CA PRO A 73 9.77 1.38 -6.83
C PRO A 73 9.60 2.86 -6.43
N ALA A 74 9.44 3.09 -5.13
CA ALA A 74 9.43 4.41 -4.53
C ALA A 74 10.76 4.69 -3.83
N ASP A 75 11.31 3.68 -3.15
CA ASP A 75 12.69 3.61 -2.67
C ASP A 75 13.16 2.14 -2.67
N ASP A 76 14.16 1.78 -1.85
CA ASP A 76 14.71 0.43 -1.69
C ASP A 76 13.80 -0.52 -0.88
N VAL A 77 12.83 0.01 -0.13
CA VAL A 77 11.91 -0.75 0.72
C VAL A 77 10.48 -0.73 0.15
N TRP A 78 10.03 0.41 -0.33
CA TRP A 78 8.66 0.71 -0.69
C TRP A 78 8.48 0.83 -2.21
N GLY A 79 7.31 0.41 -2.67
CA GLY A 79 6.90 0.57 -4.06
C GLY A 79 5.39 0.47 -4.25
N VAL A 80 4.92 0.91 -5.41
CA VAL A 80 3.51 0.84 -5.81
C VAL A 80 3.34 -0.25 -6.86
N VAL A 81 2.50 -1.22 -6.54
CA VAL A 81 2.18 -2.34 -7.43
C VAL A 81 0.78 -2.15 -8.03
N SER A 82 0.71 -2.17 -9.36
CA SER A 82 -0.54 -2.16 -10.12
C SER A 82 -0.92 -3.60 -10.48
N LEU A 83 -2.18 -3.97 -10.27
CA LEU A 83 -2.66 -5.34 -10.38
C LEU A 83 -3.96 -5.41 -11.19
N ALA A 84 -4.12 -6.47 -11.97
CA ALA A 84 -5.39 -6.90 -12.53
C ALA A 84 -6.01 -7.97 -11.64
N TYR A 85 -7.35 -8.01 -11.59
CA TYR A 85 -8.08 -8.92 -10.72
C TYR A 85 -9.25 -9.58 -11.45
N ASP A 86 -9.37 -10.88 -11.24
CA ASP A 86 -10.48 -11.68 -11.73
C ASP A 86 -11.44 -11.95 -10.53
N GLY A 87 -12.25 -10.95 -10.19
CA GLY A 87 -13.28 -11.06 -9.16
C GLY A 87 -13.38 -9.87 -8.20
N ALA A 88 -14.24 -10.02 -7.19
CA ALA A 88 -14.48 -8.97 -6.20
C ALA A 88 -13.22 -8.72 -5.35
N PRO A 89 -12.82 -7.45 -5.15
CA PRO A 89 -11.68 -7.12 -4.32
C PRO A 89 -11.94 -7.47 -2.85
N SER A 90 -10.85 -7.60 -2.09
CA SER A 90 -10.91 -7.71 -0.62
C SER A 90 -10.18 -6.53 0.02
N ALA A 91 -10.51 -6.26 1.29
CA ALA A 91 -9.87 -5.23 2.11
C ALA A 91 -9.72 -5.74 3.55
N PRO A 92 -8.72 -5.26 4.31
CA PRO A 92 -8.71 -5.44 5.76
C PRO A 92 -9.98 -4.86 6.40
N ARG A 93 -10.40 -5.41 7.54
CA ARG A 93 -11.57 -4.88 8.28
C ARG A 93 -11.33 -3.49 8.87
N GLN A 94 -10.07 -3.14 9.14
CA GLN A 94 -9.67 -1.89 9.78
C GLN A 94 -8.35 -1.39 9.17
N PRO A 95 -8.05 -0.07 9.23
CA PRO A 95 -6.71 0.45 8.93
C PRO A 95 -5.64 -0.28 9.75
N CYS A 96 -4.53 -0.68 9.11
CA CYS A 96 -3.45 -1.38 9.80
C CYS A 96 -2.92 -0.54 10.97
N GLY A 97 -2.63 -1.19 12.09
CA GLY A 97 -2.11 -0.56 13.31
C GLY A 97 -0.95 -1.28 13.95
N GLY A 98 -0.25 -2.13 13.18
CA GLY A 98 0.96 -2.81 13.63
C GLY A 98 2.14 -1.85 13.77
N GLU A 99 3.35 -2.39 13.67
CA GLU A 99 4.60 -1.63 13.76
C GLU A 99 4.70 -0.60 12.62
N GLU A 100 4.17 -0.97 11.45
CA GLU A 100 3.98 -0.07 10.31
C GLU A 100 2.49 0.33 10.20
N PRO A 101 2.05 1.40 10.88
CA PRO A 101 0.66 1.85 10.79
C PRO A 101 0.30 2.30 9.37
N CYS A 102 -1.00 2.21 9.06
CA CYS A 102 -1.54 2.63 7.77
C CYS A 102 -1.20 4.11 7.46
N PRO A 103 -0.77 4.44 6.21
CA PRO A 103 -0.39 5.81 5.85
C PRO A 103 -1.54 6.81 6.00
N TRP A 104 -2.78 6.32 5.98
CA TRP A 104 -3.97 7.14 6.20
C TRP A 104 -4.18 7.55 7.66
N ARG A 105 -3.49 6.93 8.62
CA ARG A 105 -3.63 7.27 10.05
C ARG A 105 -2.75 8.46 10.40
N ARG A 106 -3.27 9.36 11.24
CA ARG A 106 -2.54 10.54 11.72
C ARG A 106 -1.45 10.20 12.73
N ASP A 107 -1.54 9.04 13.37
CA ASP A 107 -0.52 8.53 14.31
C ASP A 107 0.59 7.74 13.60
N ALA A 108 0.56 7.61 12.27
CA ALA A 108 1.66 7.04 11.52
C ALA A 108 2.86 8.01 11.52
N PRO A 109 4.07 7.55 11.85
CA PRO A 109 5.29 8.36 11.78
C PRO A 109 5.46 9.07 10.42
N PRO A 110 5.74 10.39 10.41
CA PRO A 110 5.98 11.12 9.17
C PRO A 110 7.18 10.54 8.43
N GLY A 111 7.03 10.36 7.11
CA GLY A 111 8.11 9.85 6.26
C GLY A 111 8.36 8.35 6.39
N GLN A 112 7.55 7.61 7.16
CA GLN A 112 7.58 6.15 7.17
C GLN A 112 7.39 5.57 5.76
N PHE A 113 6.56 6.22 4.96
CA PHE A 113 6.39 5.94 3.54
C PHE A 113 7.03 7.10 2.76
N PRO A 114 7.81 6.83 1.70
CA PRO A 114 8.48 7.87 0.93
C PRO A 114 7.47 8.70 0.13
N ALA A 115 7.77 9.99 -0.07
CA ALA A 115 6.96 10.91 -0.87
C ALA A 115 6.62 10.35 -2.26
N ALA A 116 7.60 9.68 -2.90
CA ALA A 116 7.42 9.04 -4.20
C ALA A 116 6.28 7.99 -4.23
N ALA A 117 6.03 7.27 -3.13
CA ALA A 117 4.93 6.31 -3.07
C ALA A 117 3.56 7.01 -3.18
N PHE A 118 3.45 8.21 -2.58
CA PHE A 118 2.25 9.05 -2.68
C PHE A 118 2.13 9.72 -4.05
N GLU A 119 3.21 10.13 -4.67
CA GLU A 119 3.16 10.64 -6.05
C GLU A 119 2.66 9.56 -7.02
N LEU A 120 3.23 8.36 -6.94
CA LEU A 120 2.85 7.21 -7.76
C LEU A 120 1.39 6.78 -7.53
N SER A 121 0.90 6.91 -6.31
CA SER A 121 -0.45 6.49 -5.93
C SER A 121 -1.53 7.57 -6.15
N ALA A 122 -1.15 8.80 -6.49
CA ALA A 122 -2.06 9.95 -6.61
C ALA A 122 -3.26 9.67 -7.54
N ALA A 123 -3.04 8.95 -8.63
CA ALA A 123 -4.07 8.61 -9.61
C ALA A 123 -5.25 7.78 -9.03
N THR A 124 -5.08 7.14 -7.88
CA THR A 124 -6.15 6.37 -7.20
C THR A 124 -7.19 7.27 -6.52
N ASN A 125 -6.87 8.54 -6.26
CA ASN A 125 -7.76 9.49 -5.57
C ASN A 125 -8.36 10.55 -6.49
N ARG A 126 -8.15 10.44 -7.80
CA ARG A 126 -8.76 11.34 -8.79
C ARG A 126 -10.24 10.98 -9.00
N ALA A 127 -11.08 11.99 -9.19
CA ALA A 127 -12.48 11.77 -9.55
C ALA A 127 -12.60 10.96 -10.85
N GLY A 128 -13.46 9.94 -10.86
CA GLY A 128 -13.63 9.05 -12.01
C GLY A 128 -12.50 8.03 -12.21
N SER A 129 -11.54 7.95 -11.28
CA SER A 129 -10.52 6.90 -11.32
C SER A 129 -11.14 5.53 -11.12
N THR A 130 -10.74 4.57 -11.93
CA THR A 130 -11.01 3.14 -11.73
C THR A 130 -9.91 2.45 -10.92
N ARG A 131 -8.84 3.17 -10.57
CA ARG A 131 -7.71 2.63 -9.80
C ARG A 131 -8.06 2.63 -8.32
N ARG A 132 -7.50 1.65 -7.59
CA ARG A 132 -7.73 1.45 -6.15
C ARG A 132 -6.41 1.60 -5.42
N PHE A 133 -6.44 2.21 -4.24
CA PHE A 133 -5.25 2.34 -3.40
C PHE A 133 -4.97 1.01 -2.69
N GLY A 134 -3.79 0.42 -2.93
CA GLY A 134 -3.40 -0.87 -2.35
C GLY A 134 -3.07 -0.76 -0.86
N CYS A 135 -3.34 -1.83 -0.11
CA CYS A 135 -2.88 -1.93 1.27
C CYS A 135 -1.36 -2.15 1.31
N HIS A 136 -0.62 -1.39 2.14
CA HIS A 136 0.84 -1.56 2.26
C HIS A 136 1.20 -2.96 2.81
N SER A 137 0.38 -3.48 3.74
CA SER A 137 0.56 -4.82 4.32
C SER A 137 0.03 -5.96 3.44
N SER A 138 -0.13 -5.74 2.14
CA SER A 138 -0.59 -6.76 1.20
C SER A 138 0.56 -7.28 0.36
N THR A 139 0.45 -8.53 -0.07
CA THR A 139 1.42 -9.15 -0.98
C THR A 139 0.84 -9.22 -2.38
N PRO A 140 1.68 -9.33 -3.43
CA PRO A 140 1.20 -9.55 -4.80
C PRO A 140 0.28 -10.76 -4.95
N ALA A 141 0.52 -11.83 -4.18
CA ALA A 141 -0.31 -13.03 -4.17
C ALA A 141 -1.63 -12.87 -3.41
N ARG A 142 -1.73 -11.91 -2.48
CA ARG A 142 -2.97 -11.60 -1.73
C ARG A 142 -3.19 -10.11 -1.63
N PRO A 143 -3.50 -9.46 -2.75
CA PRO A 143 -3.51 -8.02 -2.78
C PRO A 143 -4.88 -7.49 -2.38
N ARG A 144 -4.87 -6.55 -1.45
CA ARG A 144 -6.06 -5.99 -0.82
C ARG A 144 -6.12 -4.50 -1.07
N VAL A 145 -7.33 -3.97 -1.13
CA VAL A 145 -7.59 -2.54 -1.13
C VAL A 145 -7.36 -1.99 0.29
N CYS A 146 -6.74 -0.83 0.40
CA CYS A 146 -6.45 -0.19 1.68
C CYS A 146 -7.75 0.21 2.41
N ALA A 147 -7.86 -0.20 3.68
CA ALA A 147 -9.01 0.14 4.52
C ALA A 147 -9.13 1.64 4.79
N GLY A 148 -8.02 2.33 5.06
CA GLY A 148 -8.00 3.79 5.26
C GLY A 148 -8.46 4.55 4.02
N TRP A 149 -8.02 4.12 2.84
CA TRP A 149 -8.49 4.69 1.58
C TRP A 149 -9.99 4.47 1.36
N LEU A 150 -10.52 3.28 1.63
CA LEU A 150 -11.97 3.04 1.54
C LEU A 150 -12.79 3.95 2.46
N LEU A 151 -12.22 4.35 3.61
CA LEU A 151 -12.87 5.21 4.59
C LEU A 151 -12.80 6.71 4.27
N ARG A 152 -11.79 7.17 3.51
CA ARG A 152 -11.50 8.61 3.31
C ARG A 152 -11.13 9.02 1.89
N GLY A 153 -10.50 8.15 1.09
CA GLY A 153 -10.00 8.48 -0.24
C GLY A 153 -10.81 7.94 -1.42
N ALA A 154 -11.71 6.98 -1.19
CA ALA A 154 -12.42 6.27 -2.25
C ALA A 154 -13.69 6.98 -2.77
N GLU A 155 -14.02 8.18 -2.28
CA GLU A 155 -15.28 8.88 -2.64
C GLU A 155 -15.42 9.10 -4.15
N GLY A 156 -14.32 9.44 -4.83
CA GLY A 156 -14.30 9.68 -6.29
C GLY A 156 -14.33 8.41 -7.17
N ASN A 157 -14.28 7.21 -6.58
CA ASN A 157 -14.25 5.94 -7.31
C ASN A 157 -15.64 5.27 -7.27
N THR A 158 -16.45 5.52 -8.30
CA THR A 158 -17.86 5.07 -8.37
C THR A 158 -18.02 3.56 -8.35
N GLU A 159 -17.07 2.81 -8.92
CA GLU A 159 -17.08 1.36 -8.92
C GLU A 159 -16.91 0.81 -7.49
N VAL A 160 -15.96 1.35 -6.72
CA VAL A 160 -15.75 0.97 -5.33
C VAL A 160 -16.95 1.33 -4.45
N GLN A 161 -17.56 2.50 -4.68
CA GLN A 161 -18.80 2.88 -3.99
C GLN A 161 -19.94 1.90 -4.29
N ALA A 162 -20.11 1.48 -5.55
CA ALA A 162 -21.11 0.49 -5.94
C ALA A 162 -20.85 -0.89 -5.32
N LEU A 163 -19.59 -1.33 -5.27
CA LEU A 163 -19.20 -2.60 -4.62
C LEU A 163 -19.51 -2.58 -3.12
N MET A 164 -19.27 -1.46 -2.43
CA MET A 164 -19.63 -1.31 -1.02
C MET A 164 -21.14 -1.27 -0.80
N ALA A 165 -21.88 -0.54 -1.64
CA ALA A 165 -23.33 -0.44 -1.55
C ALA A 165 -24.04 -1.79 -1.77
N THR A 166 -23.49 -2.62 -2.67
CA THR A 166 -24.00 -3.98 -2.96
C THR A 166 -23.42 -5.05 -2.04
N ARG A 167 -22.60 -4.67 -1.05
CA ARG A 167 -21.90 -5.57 -0.10
C ARG A 167 -20.98 -6.61 -0.76
N GLN A 168 -20.58 -6.38 -2.01
CA GLN A 168 -19.54 -7.17 -2.67
C GLN A 168 -18.13 -6.80 -2.19
N LEU A 169 -17.99 -5.62 -1.58
CA LEU A 169 -16.82 -5.20 -0.81
C LEU A 169 -17.30 -4.75 0.58
N ALA A 170 -16.77 -5.37 1.64
CA ALA A 170 -17.10 -4.97 3.00
C ALA A 170 -16.56 -3.56 3.29
N ARG A 171 -17.41 -2.69 3.89
CA ARG A 171 -16.95 -1.40 4.38
C ARG A 171 -16.09 -1.60 5.62
N PRO A 172 -14.86 -1.05 5.68
CA PRO A 172 -14.04 -1.14 6.88
C PRO A 172 -14.63 -0.36 8.05
N GLU A 173 -14.16 -0.68 9.24
CA GLU A 173 -14.44 0.00 10.49
C GLU A 173 -13.24 0.87 10.88
N LEU A 174 -13.50 2.01 11.52
CA LEU A 174 -12.47 2.83 12.13
C LEU A 174 -12.38 2.47 13.61
N PRO A 175 -11.23 1.97 14.11
CA PRO A 175 -11.05 1.68 15.53
C PRO A 175 -11.17 2.95 16.40
N ASP A 176 -11.63 2.78 17.64
CA ASP A 176 -11.67 3.87 18.61
C ASP A 176 -10.28 4.46 18.85
N GLY A 177 -10.21 5.80 18.91
CA GLY A 177 -8.96 6.54 19.13
C GLY A 177 -8.03 6.62 17.91
N VAL A 178 -8.40 6.02 16.76
CA VAL A 178 -7.64 6.16 15.51
C VAL A 178 -8.23 7.27 14.66
N GLU A 179 -7.41 8.27 14.34
CA GLU A 179 -7.77 9.34 13.43
C GLU A 179 -7.13 9.13 12.05
N LEU A 180 -7.88 9.47 10.99
CA LEU A 180 -7.38 9.44 9.62
C LEU A 180 -7.23 10.86 9.07
N TYR A 181 -6.36 11.04 8.07
CA TYR A 181 -6.33 12.27 7.27
C TYR A 181 -7.66 12.48 6.56
N ASP A 182 -8.05 13.75 6.39
CA ASP A 182 -9.34 14.10 5.79
C ASP A 182 -9.31 14.02 4.27
N SER A 183 -8.12 14.11 3.68
CA SER A 183 -7.93 13.97 2.25
C SER A 183 -6.60 13.32 1.89
N TYR A 184 -6.54 12.79 0.67
CA TYR A 184 -5.29 12.29 0.11
C TYR A 184 -4.20 13.37 0.03
N ALA A 185 -4.59 14.60 -0.34
CA ALA A 185 -3.65 15.71 -0.49
C ALA A 185 -3.00 16.05 0.85
N GLU A 186 -3.79 16.09 1.93
CA GLU A 186 -3.28 16.32 3.29
C GLU A 186 -2.27 15.23 3.70
N MET A 187 -2.64 13.96 3.52
CA MET A 187 -1.75 12.82 3.80
C MET A 187 -0.45 12.88 2.99
N ALA A 188 -0.54 13.19 1.69
CA ALA A 188 0.62 13.25 0.80
C ALA A 188 1.57 14.38 1.17
N VAL A 189 1.03 15.59 1.47
CA VAL A 189 1.84 16.74 1.91
C VAL A 189 2.51 16.46 3.25
N PHE A 190 1.81 15.84 4.21
CA PHE A 190 2.39 15.46 5.49
C PHE A 190 3.59 14.51 5.32
N ASN A 191 3.55 13.63 4.32
CA ASN A 191 4.63 12.71 3.99
C ASN A 191 5.65 13.27 2.96
N GLY A 192 5.67 14.59 2.76
CA GLY A 192 6.73 15.26 2.01
C GLY A 192 6.50 15.44 0.51
N VAL A 193 5.30 15.18 -0.01
CA VAL A 193 4.96 15.55 -1.40
C VAL A 193 4.89 17.07 -1.52
N VAL A 194 5.71 17.64 -2.41
CA VAL A 194 5.76 19.10 -2.63
C VAL A 194 4.55 19.55 -3.43
N ALA A 195 3.90 20.63 -2.98
CA ALA A 195 2.61 21.04 -3.49
C ALA A 195 2.57 21.31 -5.01
N GLU A 196 3.68 21.77 -5.58
CA GLU A 196 3.77 22.15 -7.00
C GLU A 196 4.02 20.98 -7.96
N GLN A 197 4.42 19.80 -7.46
CA GLN A 197 4.77 18.65 -8.31
C GLN A 197 3.67 17.57 -8.40
N GLY A 198 2.63 17.62 -7.55
CA GLY A 198 1.66 16.50 -7.47
C GLY A 198 0.25 16.77 -6.94
N VAL A 199 -0.05 17.92 -6.32
CA VAL A 199 -1.38 18.19 -5.70
C VAL A 199 -2.22 19.23 -6.43
N ALA A 200 -1.66 20.02 -7.35
CA ALA A 200 -2.45 20.97 -8.15
C ALA A 200 -3.54 20.28 -9.00
N GLU A 201 -3.41 18.98 -9.27
CA GLU A 201 -4.42 18.16 -9.97
C GLU A 201 -5.33 17.35 -9.00
N LEU A 202 -5.13 17.48 -7.69
CA LEU A 202 -5.81 16.69 -6.63
C LEU A 202 -6.79 17.51 -5.77
N VAL A 203 -6.87 18.82 -5.97
CA VAL A 203 -7.84 19.69 -5.30
C VAL A 203 -8.91 20.06 -6.32
N PRO A 204 -10.19 19.70 -6.16
CA PRO A 204 -11.22 20.40 -6.89
C PRO A 204 -11.17 21.85 -6.39
N LEU A 205 -10.94 22.79 -7.30
CA LEU A 205 -11.11 24.22 -7.03
C LEU A 205 -12.50 24.42 -6.42
N GLN A 206 -12.61 24.38 -5.09
CA GLN A 206 -13.74 24.96 -4.40
C GLN A 206 -13.62 26.44 -4.67
N ARG A 207 -14.38 26.88 -5.68
CA ARG A 207 -14.70 28.29 -5.89
C ARG A 207 -15.15 28.81 -4.54
N PHE A 208 -14.34 29.65 -3.92
CA PHE A 208 -14.80 30.61 -2.94
C PHE A 208 -15.93 31.38 -3.63
N VAL A 209 -17.18 31.03 -3.30
CA VAL A 209 -18.29 31.92 -3.58
C VAL A 209 -18.20 32.98 -2.50
N GLU A 210 -17.52 34.08 -2.81
CA GLU A 210 -17.66 35.32 -2.06
C GLU A 210 -19.13 35.76 -2.19
N THR A 211 -19.94 35.41 -1.19
CA THR A 211 -21.24 36.05 -0.99
C THR A 211 -21.01 37.43 -0.39
N THR A 212 -20.62 38.37 -1.25
CA THR A 212 -20.69 39.79 -0.96
C THR A 212 -22.17 40.16 -0.83
N THR A 213 -22.68 40.10 0.40
CA THR A 213 -24.00 40.65 0.73
C THR A 213 -23.84 42.16 0.86
N PRO A 214 -24.52 43.00 0.05
CA PRO A 214 -24.46 44.44 0.23
C PRO A 214 -25.21 44.84 1.50
N ARG A 215 -24.49 45.47 2.44
CA ARG A 215 -25.07 46.17 3.59
C ARG A 215 -26.02 47.27 3.07
N ARG A 216 -27.31 47.15 3.37
CA ARG A 216 -28.21 48.31 3.39
C ARG A 216 -27.79 49.20 4.57
N ARG A 217 -27.51 50.47 4.29
CA ARG A 217 -27.34 51.51 5.31
C ARG A 217 -28.71 51.86 5.92
N PRO A 218 -28.73 52.33 7.19
CA PRO A 218 -29.95 52.68 7.91
C PRO A 218 -30.68 53.88 7.29
#